data_AF-A0A7V4NYK4-F1
#
_entry.id   AF-A0A7V4NYK4-F1
#
_cell.length_a   1.000
_cell.length_b   1.000
_cell.length_c   1.000
_cell.angle_alpha   90.00
_cell.angle_beta   90.00
_cell.angle_gamma   90.00
#
_symmetry.space_group_name_H-M   'P 1'
#
loop_
_entity.id
_entity.type
_entity.pdbx_description
1 polymer ?
#
loop_
_entity_poly.entity_id
_entity_poly.type
_entity_poly.pdbx_seq_one_letter_code
_entity_poly.pdbx_strand_id
1 'polypeptide(L)' 'AGDVVFDPFAGSGTTLVAAGLLDRAGYGVEISPAYCDVILRRIEETLKLTPVHAVTGAPFNPTREGANDHA' A
#
# COMPACT_ATOMS: atom_id res chain seq x y z
N ALA A 1 -10.33 2.18 -21.41
CA ALA A 1 -9.94 3.16 -20.38
C ALA A 1 -10.65 2.76 -19.10
N GLY A 2 -9.91 2.39 -18.05
CA GLY A 2 -10.46 1.81 -16.82
C GLY A 2 -10.69 2.85 -15.73
N ASP A 3 -11.78 2.70 -14.98
CA ASP A 3 -12.14 3.61 -13.89
C ASP A 3 -11.09 3.61 -12.77
N VAL A 4 -11.06 4.71 -12.02
CA VAL A 4 -10.28 4.83 -10.79
C VAL A 4 -11.05 4.21 -9.62
N VAL A 5 -10.37 3.40 -8.83
CA VAL A 5 -10.87 2.91 -7.53
C VAL A 5 -10.21 3.72 -6.43
N PHE A 6 -11.01 4.40 -5.61
CA PHE A 6 -10.52 5.20 -4.49
C PHE A 6 -11.01 4.64 -3.16
N ASP A 7 -10.09 4.45 -2.22
CA ASP A 7 -10.36 3.98 -0.87
C ASP A 7 -9.77 4.95 0.18
N PRO A 8 -10.60 5.82 0.79
CA PRO A 8 -10.11 6.77 1.78
C PRO A 8 -9.71 6.13 3.13
N PHE A 9 -9.99 4.84 3.32
CA PHE A 9 -9.70 4.08 4.55
C PHE A 9 -9.10 2.72 4.19
N ALA A 10 -7.92 2.76 3.56
CA ALA A 10 -7.35 1.61 2.89
C ALA A 10 -7.09 0.41 3.83
N GLY A 11 -6.87 0.63 5.13
CA GLY A 11 -6.73 -0.40 6.14
C GLY A 11 -5.67 -1.42 5.74
N SER A 12 -6.07 -2.67 5.54
CA SER A 12 -5.14 -3.73 5.11
C SER A 12 -4.85 -3.79 3.59
N GLY A 13 -5.37 -2.84 2.81
CA GLY A 13 -5.06 -2.66 1.39
C GLY A 13 -5.85 -3.54 0.41
N THR A 14 -6.89 -4.23 0.87
CA THR A 14 -7.66 -5.18 0.03
C THR A 14 -8.17 -4.53 -1.26
N THR A 15 -8.70 -3.31 -1.17
CA THR A 15 -9.21 -2.56 -2.33
C THR A 15 -8.12 -2.27 -3.35
N LEU A 16 -6.92 -1.90 -2.90
CA LEU A 16 -5.79 -1.58 -3.78
C LEU A 16 -5.24 -2.82 -4.48
N VAL A 17 -5.12 -3.93 -3.74
CA VAL A 17 -4.72 -5.23 -4.32
C VAL A 17 -5.74 -5.68 -5.35
N ALA A 18 -7.03 -5.59 -5.05
CA ALA A 18 -8.10 -5.95 -5.99
C ALA A 18 -8.09 -5.06 -7.24
N ALA A 19 -7.87 -3.75 -7.09
CA ALA A 19 -7.72 -2.84 -8.21
C ALA A 19 -6.54 -3.25 -9.12
N GLY A 20 -5.38 -3.55 -8.54
CA GLY A 20 -4.21 -4.00 -9.29
C GLY A 20 -4.41 -5.35 -9.99
N LEU A 21 -5.06 -6.32 -9.34
CA LEU A 21 -5.39 -7.62 -9.95
C LEU A 21 -6.37 -7.50 -11.14
N LEU A 22 -7.19 -6.45 -11.15
CA LEU A 22 -8.18 -6.17 -12.19
C LEU A 22 -7.67 -5.17 -13.24
N ASP A 23 -6.36 -4.86 -13.25
CA ASP A 23 -5.74 -3.89 -14.15
C ASP A 23 -6.42 -2.50 -14.09
N ARG A 24 -6.78 -2.07 -12.87
CA ARG A 24 -7.37 -0.76 -12.58
C ARG A 24 -6.40 0.10 -11.76
N ALA A 25 -6.49 1.41 -11.95
CA ALA A 25 -5.78 2.36 -11.10
C ALA A 25 -6.46 2.45 -9.72
N GLY A 26 -5.73 2.09 -8.67
CA GLY A 26 -6.16 2.19 -7.27
C GLY A 26 -5.45 3.33 -6.54
N TYR A 27 -6.20 4.14 -5.79
CA TYR A 27 -5.67 5.15 -4.88
C TYR A 27 -6.21 4.92 -3.48
N GLY A 28 -5.34 4.95 -2.48
CA GLY A 28 -5.72 4.70 -1.10
C GLY A 28 -5.10 5.70 -0.14
N VAL A 29 -5.84 6.02 0.92
CA VAL A 29 -5.33 6.80 2.06
C VAL A 29 -5.39 5.92 3.30
N GLU A 30 -4.31 5.90 4.06
CA GLU A 30 -4.23 5.23 5.34
C GLU A 30 -3.46 6.12 6.32
N ILE A 31 -4.01 6.26 7.53
CA ILE A 31 -3.45 7.14 8.55
C ILE A 31 -2.39 6.43 9.39
N SER A 32 -2.53 5.12 9.58
CA SER A 32 -1.59 4.32 10.36
C SER A 32 -0.36 3.95 9.52
N PRO A 33 0.85 4.40 9.91
CA PRO A 33 2.07 4.02 9.21
C PRO A 33 2.28 2.50 9.18
N ALA A 34 1.91 1.80 10.25
CA ALA A 34 2.01 0.34 10.32
C ALA A 34 1.09 -0.35 9.30
N TYR A 35 -0.10 0.19 9.04
CA TYR A 35 -0.97 -0.34 7.99
C TYR A 35 -0.47 0.03 6.58
N CYS A 36 0.15 1.20 6.38
CA CYS A 36 0.85 1.49 5.12
C CYS A 36 1.89 0.42 4.79
N ASP A 37 2.70 -0.01 5.77
CA ASP A 37 3.67 -1.11 5.58
C ASP A 37 2.99 -2.42 5.20
N VAL A 38 1.85 -2.75 5.84
CA VAL A 38 1.06 -3.94 5.50
C VAL A 38 0.56 -3.88 4.06
N ILE A 39 0.05 -2.73 3.62
CA ILE A 39 -0.43 -2.51 2.25
C ILE A 39 0.71 -2.75 1.25
N LEU A 40 1.87 -2.13 1.46
CA LEU A 40 3.00 -2.19 0.54
C LEU A 40 3.56 -3.61 0.41
N ARG A 41 3.69 -4.35 1.53
CA ARG A 41 4.08 -5.76 1.51
C ARG A 41 3.09 -6.63 0.73
N ARG A 42 1.78 -6.44 0.95
CA ARG A 42 0.74 -7.19 0.23
C ARG A 42 0.76 -6.93 -1.27
N ILE A 43 0.98 -5.67 -1.67
CA ILE A 43 1.13 -5.30 -3.09
C ILE A 43 2.35 -6.00 -3.68
N GLU A 44 3.49 -5.97 -3.01
CA GLU A 44 4.71 -6.63 -3.48
C GLU A 44 4.54 -8.15 -3.61
N GLU A 45 3.95 -8.78 -2.60
CA GLU A 45 3.73 -10.23 -2.58
C GLU A 45 2.70 -10.68 -3.63
N THR A 46 1.61 -9.92 -3.80
CA THR A 46 0.47 -10.34 -4.64
C THR A 46 0.65 -9.93 -6.10
N LEU A 47 1.03 -8.68 -6.33
CA LEU A 47 1.15 -8.11 -7.69
C LEU A 47 2.57 -8.26 -8.26
N LYS A 48 3.54 -8.70 -7.46
CA LYS A 48 4.96 -8.81 -7.85
C LYS A 48 5.54 -7.48 -8.33
N LEU A 49 5.07 -6.38 -7.73
CA LEU A 49 5.53 -5.01 -8.01
C LEU A 49 6.41 -4.52 -6.87
N THR A 50 7.44 -3.75 -7.17
CA THR A 50 8.22 -3.06 -6.14
C THR A 50 7.57 -1.70 -5.83
N PRO A 51 7.04 -1.48 -4.61
CA PRO A 51 6.48 -0.20 -4.25
C PRO A 51 7.59 0.85 -4.15
N VAL A 52 7.33 2.06 -4.66
CA VAL A 52 8.28 3.17 -4.66
C VAL A 52 7.63 4.45 -4.14
N HIS A 53 8.41 5.28 -3.47
CA HIS A 53 7.98 6.62 -3.10
C HIS A 53 7.83 7.50 -4.35
N ALA A 54 6.65 8.09 -4.55
CA ALA A 54 6.29 8.76 -5.81
C ALA A 54 7.20 9.93 -6.22
N VAL A 55 7.81 10.63 -5.25
CA VAL A 55 8.68 11.78 -5.53
C VAL A 55 10.14 11.39 -5.68
N THR A 56 10.64 10.50 -4.81
CA THR A 56 12.09 10.18 -4.74
C THR A 56 12.45 8.94 -5.55
N GLY A 57 11.48 8.11 -5.92
CA GLY A 57 11.70 6.81 -6.56
C GLY A 57 12.37 5.77 -5.65
N ALA A 58 12.61 6.10 -4.38
CA ALA A 58 13.22 5.17 -3.44
C ALA A 58 12.28 3.96 -3.23
N PRO A 59 12.82 2.72 -3.26
CA PRO A 59 12.01 1.53 -2.99
C PRO A 59 11.53 1.53 -1.55
N PHE A 60 10.39 0.88 -1.32
CA PHE A 60 9.91 0.64 0.03
C PHE A 60 10.96 -0.14 0.84
N ASN A 61 11.44 0.47 1.93
CA ASN A 61 12.30 -0.16 2.90
C ASN A 61 11.56 -0.17 4.24
N PRO A 62 10.99 -1.31 4.66
CA PRO A 62 10.29 -1.35 5.93
C PRO A 62 11.29 -1.14 7.07
N THR A 63 11.14 -0.04 7.80
CA THR A 63 11.79 0.12 9.11
C THR A 63 11.21 -0.94 10.04
N ARG A 64 12.06 -1.73 10.70
CA ARG A 64 11.63 -2.78 11.66
C ARG A 64 11.02 -2.23 12.96
N GLU A 65 10.73 -0.93 13.05
CA GLU A 65 10.24 -0.29 14.27
C GLU A 65 8.72 -0.12 14.20
N GLY A 66 8.03 -0.82 15.10
CA GLY A 66 6.57 -0.85 15.16
C GLY A 66 6.02 -1.94 16.09
N ALA A 67 6.86 -2.84 16.61
CA ALA A 67 6.52 -3.63 17.79
C ALA A 67 6.84 -2.81 19.05
N ASN A 68 5.82 -2.14 19.59
CA ASN A 68 5.76 -1.55 20.94
C ASN A 68 6.35 -0.13 21.09
N ASP A 69 5.55 0.90 20.81
CA ASP A 69 5.72 2.25 21.39
C ASP A 69 4.40 2.76 21.99
N HIS A 70 3.78 1.89 22.78
CA HIS A 70 2.77 2.28 23.76
C HIS A 70 3.28 1.88 25.15
N ALA A 71 4.23 2.66 25.65
CA ALA A 71 4.48 2.86 27.08
C ALA A 71 4.07 4.29 27.44
#